data_AF-A0A9D6PHP2-F1
#
_entry.id   AF-A0A9D6PHP2-F1
#
_cell.length_a   1.000
_cell.length_b   1.000
_cell.length_c   1.000
_cell.angle_alpha   90.00
_cell.angle_beta   90.00
_cell.angle_gamma   90.00
#
_symmetry.space_group_name_H-M   'P 1'
#
loop_
_entity.id
_entity.type
_entity.pdbx_description
1 polymer ?
#
loop_
_entity_poly.entity_id
_entity_poly.type
_entity_poly.pdbx_seq_one_letter_code
_entity_poly.pdbx_strand_id
1 'polypeptide(L)'
;MDREKTQQSFIAERKVTWEELERILDRLDILGYRELNRIEINLLGRLYLNTVSDLAKARMLFGEDALSLSLNNLVARAYGKLYLQKRPRFIEFVKFLLSGFPALVYKHVGLVFVSTAIFASSTLLGFLCLP
;
A
#
# COMPACT_ATOMS: atom_id res chain seq x y z
N MET A 1 -5.24 -28.77 -26.77
CA MET A 1 -5.76 -27.87 -27.81
C MET A 1 -7.14 -27.29 -27.47
N ASP A 2 -8.04 -28.03 -26.80
CA ASP A 2 -9.37 -27.48 -26.43
C ASP A 2 -9.33 -26.42 -25.31
N ARG A 3 -8.54 -26.64 -24.25
CA ARG A 3 -8.47 -25.72 -23.10
C ARG A 3 -7.97 -24.31 -23.45
N GLU A 4 -7.00 -24.20 -24.36
CA GLU A 4 -6.45 -22.91 -24.79
C GLU A 4 -7.48 -22.07 -25.57
N LYS A 5 -8.31 -22.71 -26.41
CA LYS A 5 -9.39 -22.01 -27.13
C LYS A 5 -10.45 -21.50 -26.17
N THR A 6 -10.85 -22.32 -25.20
CA THR A 6 -11.81 -21.90 -24.15
C THR A 6 -11.26 -20.76 -23.30
N GLN A 7 -9.96 -20.76 -23.03
CA GLN A 7 -9.29 -19.67 -22.31
C GLN A 7 -9.30 -18.37 -23.11
N GLN A 8 -8.95 -18.42 -24.40
CA GLN A 8 -8.95 -17.22 -25.26
C GLN A 8 -10.36 -16.64 -25.46
N SER A 9 -11.39 -17.47 -25.61
CA SER A 9 -12.76 -16.99 -25.71
C SER A 9 -13.24 -16.34 -24.40
N PHE A 10 -12.89 -16.92 -23.26
CA PHE A 10 -13.20 -16.36 -21.94
C PHE A 10 -12.51 -15.00 -21.74
N ILE A 11 -11.24 -14.90 -22.14
CA ILE A 11 -10.49 -13.65 -22.10
C ILE A 11 -11.16 -12.60 -22.99
N ALA A 12 -11.45 -12.93 -24.25
CA ALA A 12 -12.03 -11.97 -25.20
C ALA A 12 -13.38 -11.39 -24.71
N GLU A 13 -14.23 -12.21 -24.10
CA GLU A 13 -15.53 -11.77 -23.59
C GLU A 13 -15.43 -10.85 -22.36
N ARG A 14 -14.47 -11.11 -21.46
CA ARG A 14 -14.36 -10.41 -20.18
C ARG A 14 -13.33 -9.28 -20.16
N LYS A 15 -12.44 -9.23 -21.15
CA LYS A 15 -11.38 -8.22 -21.27
C LYS A 15 -11.91 -6.79 -21.21
N VAL A 16 -13.05 -6.53 -21.87
CA VAL A 16 -13.68 -5.20 -21.89
C VAL A 16 -14.01 -4.72 -20.48
N THR A 17 -14.55 -5.60 -19.64
CA THR A 17 -14.87 -5.28 -18.23
C THR A 17 -13.61 -5.03 -17.40
N TRP A 18 -12.54 -5.77 -17.65
CA TRP A 18 -11.27 -5.62 -16.94
C TRP A 18 -10.56 -4.32 -17.32
N GLU A 19 -10.54 -3.97 -18.61
CA GLU A 19 -10.01 -2.70 -19.12
C GLU A 19 -10.79 -1.50 -18.58
N GLU A 20 -12.12 -1.63 -18.45
CA GLU A 20 -12.94 -0.58 -17.86
C GLU A 20 -12.62 -0.34 -16.37
N LEU A 21 -12.44 -1.43 -15.61
CA LEU A 21 -12.00 -1.34 -14.22
C LEU A 21 -10.62 -0.69 -14.12
N GLU A 22 -9.66 -1.12 -14.94
CA GLU A 22 -8.30 -0.56 -14.98
C GLU A 22 -8.31 0.94 -15.28
N ARG A 23 -9.08 1.37 -16.28
CA ARG A 23 -9.23 2.79 -16.63
C ARG A 23 -9.77 3.63 -15.48
N ILE A 24 -10.73 3.12 -14.71
CA ILE A 24 -11.27 3.82 -13.53
C ILE A 24 -10.21 3.88 -12.42
N LEU A 25 -9.46 2.80 -12.21
CA LEU A 25 -8.37 2.76 -11.22
C LEU A 25 -7.24 3.74 -11.57
N ASP A 26 -6.88 3.84 -12.86
CA ASP A 26 -5.83 4.76 -13.31
C ASP A 26 -6.26 6.23 -13.17
N ARG A 27 -7.51 6.54 -13.51
CA ARG A 27 -8.08 7.88 -13.23
C ARG A 27 -8.06 8.20 -11.73
N LEU A 28 -8.37 7.22 -10.89
CA LEU A 28 -8.29 7.35 -9.44
C LEU A 28 -6.87 7.58 -8.93
N ASP A 29 -5.86 6.99 -9.58
CA ASP A 29 -4.45 7.20 -9.25
C ASP A 29 -4.00 8.63 -9.59
N ILE A 30 -4.49 9.20 -10.69
CA ILE A 30 -4.11 10.54 -11.18
C ILE A 30 -4.88 11.66 -10.47
N LEU A 31 -6.22 11.58 -10.43
CA LEU A 31 -7.11 12.66 -10.00
C LEU A 31 -7.48 12.55 -8.51
N GLY A 32 -7.28 11.36 -7.92
CA GLY A 32 -7.59 11.07 -6.54
C GLY A 32 -9.10 10.95 -6.26
N TYR A 33 -9.43 10.62 -5.02
CA TYR A 33 -10.81 10.35 -4.57
C TYR A 33 -11.76 11.55 -4.62
N ARG A 34 -11.23 12.78 -4.76
CA ARG A 34 -12.04 14.01 -4.73
C ARG A 34 -12.90 14.20 -5.98
N GLU A 35 -12.51 13.62 -7.11
CA GLU A 35 -13.28 13.68 -8.34
C GLU A 35 -14.24 12.50 -8.52
N LEU A 36 -14.10 11.43 -7.74
CA LEU A 36 -14.96 10.26 -7.89
C LEU A 36 -16.36 10.54 -7.32
N ASN A 37 -17.35 10.69 -8.21
CA ASN A 37 -18.73 10.91 -7.80
C ASN A 37 -19.30 9.64 -7.13
N ARG A 38 -20.31 9.78 -6.27
CA ARG A 38 -21.00 8.67 -5.58
C ARG A 38 -21.48 7.57 -6.54
N ILE A 39 -21.77 7.96 -7.79
CA ILE A 39 -22.17 7.06 -8.89
C ILE A 39 -20.99 6.17 -9.34
N GLU A 40 -19.80 6.74 -9.47
CA GLU A 40 -18.59 6.04 -9.90
C GLU A 40 -18.05 5.09 -8.82
N ILE A 41 -18.24 5.40 -7.53
CA ILE A 41 -17.93 4.48 -6.43
C ILE A 41 -18.79 3.20 -6.52
N ASN A 42 -20.09 3.35 -6.79
CA ASN A 42 -20.98 2.21 -6.98
C ASN A 42 -20.64 1.41 -8.25
N LEU A 43 -20.23 2.09 -9.33
CA LEU A 43 -19.75 1.44 -10.54
C LEU A 43 -18.46 0.64 -10.28
N LEU A 44 -17.50 1.24 -9.58
CA LEU A 44 -16.24 0.60 -9.18
C LEU A 44 -16.49 -0.65 -8.33
N GLY A 45 -17.41 -0.58 -7.36
CA GLY A 45 -17.79 -1.72 -6.55
C GLY A 45 -18.39 -2.88 -7.37
N ARG A 46 -19.24 -2.57 -8.36
CA ARG A 46 -19.81 -3.59 -9.26
C ARG A 46 -18.74 -4.23 -10.15
N LEU A 47 -17.88 -3.42 -10.76
CA LEU A 47 -16.78 -3.91 -11.59
C LEU A 47 -15.81 -4.78 -10.77
N TYR A 48 -15.47 -4.36 -9.56
CA TYR A 48 -14.67 -5.15 -8.62
C TYR A 48 -15.27 -6.53 -8.35
N LEU A 49 -16.57 -6.60 -7.99
CA LEU A 49 -17.22 -7.89 -7.71
C LEU A 49 -17.27 -8.80 -8.95
N ASN A 50 -17.46 -8.23 -10.14
CA ASN A 50 -17.39 -8.97 -11.40
C ASN A 50 -15.99 -9.55 -11.63
N THR A 51 -14.94 -8.76 -11.45
CA THR A 51 -13.55 -9.22 -11.61
C THR A 51 -13.16 -10.27 -10.57
N VAL A 52 -13.63 -10.15 -9.32
CA VAL A 52 -13.43 -11.20 -8.29
C VAL A 52 -14.08 -12.52 -8.72
N SER A 53 -15.30 -12.44 -9.27
CA SER A 53 -16.00 -13.62 -9.78
C SER A 53 -15.28 -14.24 -10.98
N ASP A 54 -14.71 -13.41 -11.85
CA ASP A 54 -13.92 -13.85 -13.00
C ASP A 54 -12.59 -14.48 -12.57
N LEU A 55 -11.93 -13.95 -11.55
CA LEU A 55 -10.73 -14.54 -10.96
C LEU A 55 -11.01 -15.94 -10.40
N ALA A 56 -12.12 -16.11 -9.69
CA ALA A 56 -12.52 -17.42 -9.16
C ALA A 56 -12.77 -18.42 -10.29
N LYS A 57 -13.47 -18.01 -11.36
CA LYS A 57 -13.69 -18.83 -12.56
C LYS A 57 -12.39 -19.16 -13.27
N ALA A 58 -11.51 -18.18 -13.44
CA ALA A 58 -10.21 -18.37 -14.09
C ALA A 58 -9.36 -19.38 -13.32
N ARG A 59 -9.31 -19.28 -11.98
CA ARG A 59 -8.62 -20.26 -11.13
C ARG A 59 -9.22 -21.67 -11.23
N MET A 60 -10.55 -21.78 -11.28
CA MET A 60 -11.23 -23.07 -11.38
C MET A 60 -11.02 -23.76 -12.73
N LEU A 61 -11.03 -22.99 -13.83
CA LEU A 61 -10.94 -23.52 -15.19
C LEU A 61 -9.50 -23.72 -15.66
N PHE A 62 -8.59 -22.81 -15.28
CA PHE A 62 -7.24 -22.72 -15.84
C PHE A 62 -6.13 -22.83 -14.77
N GLY A 63 -6.47 -22.84 -13.48
CA GLY A 63 -5.50 -22.91 -12.38
C GLY A 63 -4.78 -21.58 -12.11
N GLU A 64 -3.61 -21.65 -11.47
CA GLU A 64 -2.74 -20.47 -11.25
C GLU A 64 -1.89 -20.19 -12.49
N ASP A 65 -2.55 -19.66 -13.53
CA ASP A 65 -1.90 -19.20 -14.76
C ASP A 65 -1.72 -17.66 -14.77
N ALA A 66 -0.97 -17.13 -15.74
CA ALA A 66 -0.71 -15.70 -15.90
C ALA A 66 -1.98 -14.83 -15.91
N LEU A 67 -3.08 -15.35 -16.45
CA LEU A 67 -4.40 -14.70 -16.40
C LEU A 67 -4.91 -14.53 -14.97
N SER A 68 -4.80 -15.57 -14.15
CA SER A 68 -5.26 -15.51 -12.75
C SER A 68 -4.41 -14.53 -11.95
N LEU A 69 -3.11 -14.44 -12.25
CA LEU A 69 -2.19 -13.50 -11.61
C LEU A 69 -2.54 -12.04 -11.97
N SER A 70 -2.82 -11.76 -13.25
CA SER A 70 -3.18 -10.41 -13.69
C SER A 70 -4.52 -9.95 -13.08
N LEU A 71 -5.52 -10.84 -13.05
CA LEU A 71 -6.80 -10.58 -12.39
C LEU A 71 -6.65 -10.38 -10.89
N ASN A 72 -5.81 -11.18 -10.24
CA ASN A 72 -5.51 -11.03 -8.81
C ASN A 72 -4.89 -9.66 -8.51
N ASN A 73 -3.96 -9.19 -9.33
CA ASN A 73 -3.37 -7.86 -9.17
C ASN A 73 -4.39 -6.74 -9.36
N LEU A 74 -5.27 -6.87 -10.36
CA LEU A 74 -6.33 -5.89 -10.62
C LEU A 74 -7.32 -5.81 -9.44
N VAL A 75 -7.74 -6.96 -8.91
CA VAL A 75 -8.60 -7.07 -7.71
C VAL A 75 -7.91 -6.47 -6.49
N ALA A 76 -6.63 -6.77 -6.27
CA ALA A 76 -5.86 -6.25 -5.14
C ALA A 76 -5.73 -4.71 -5.21
N ARG A 77 -5.47 -4.15 -6.39
CA ARG A 77 -5.48 -2.70 -6.62
C ARG A 77 -6.84 -2.11 -6.27
N ALA A 78 -7.92 -2.67 -6.80
CA ALA A 78 -9.28 -2.20 -6.54
C ALA A 78 -9.69 -2.29 -5.06
N TYR A 79 -9.35 -3.38 -4.37
CA TYR A 79 -9.58 -3.53 -2.93
C TYR A 79 -8.84 -2.46 -2.13
N GLY A 80 -7.58 -2.20 -2.46
CA GLY A 80 -6.77 -1.14 -1.87
C GLY A 80 -7.36 0.25 -2.06
N LYS A 81 -8.15 0.47 -3.11
CA LYS A 81 -8.85 1.73 -3.33
C LYS A 81 -10.17 1.75 -2.54
N LEU A 82 -11.07 0.80 -2.80
CA LEU A 82 -12.41 0.74 -2.21
C LEU A 82 -12.40 0.67 -0.67
N TYR A 83 -11.53 -0.15 -0.09
CA TYR A 83 -11.58 -0.47 1.34
C TYR A 83 -10.53 0.23 2.19
N LEU A 84 -9.37 0.66 1.65
CA LEU A 84 -8.45 1.54 2.40
C LEU A 84 -8.89 3.01 2.30
N GLN A 85 -10.19 3.27 2.33
CA GLN A 85 -10.83 4.59 2.36
C GLN A 85 -10.61 5.33 3.70
N LYS A 86 -9.37 5.32 4.18
CA LYS A 86 -8.80 6.25 5.15
C LYS A 86 -7.39 6.58 4.66
N ARG A 87 -7.26 7.64 3.86
CA ARG A 87 -6.01 8.40 3.87
C ARG A 87 -5.88 8.96 5.29
N PRO A 88 -4.98 8.39 6.08
CA PRO A 88 -3.80 9.16 6.44
C PRO A 88 -2.52 8.34 6.49
N ARG A 89 -2.47 7.05 6.10
CA ARG A 89 -1.31 6.20 6.47
C ARG A 89 0.05 6.72 6.00
N PHE A 90 0.18 7.41 4.86
CA PHE A 90 1.47 7.98 4.43
C PHE A 90 1.84 9.28 5.19
N ILE A 91 0.87 10.16 5.44
CA ILE A 91 1.07 11.39 6.22
C ILE A 91 1.24 11.06 7.70
N GLU A 92 0.53 10.05 8.22
CA GLU A 92 0.73 9.47 9.55
C GLU A 92 2.01 8.65 9.63
N PHE A 93 2.47 7.95 8.59
CA PHE A 93 3.80 7.31 8.61
C PHE A 93 4.89 8.36 8.68
N VAL A 94 4.82 9.41 7.86
CA VAL A 94 5.78 10.52 7.86
C VAL A 94 5.68 11.32 9.16
N LYS A 95 4.48 11.58 9.67
CA LYS A 95 4.26 12.23 10.98
C LYS A 95 4.66 11.30 12.14
N PHE A 96 4.54 9.99 12.04
CA PHE A 96 5.01 9.04 13.05
C PHE A 96 6.54 8.90 13.01
N LEU A 97 7.16 8.94 11.83
CA LEU A 97 8.61 9.06 11.67
C LEU A 97 9.14 10.42 12.17
N LEU A 98 8.44 11.54 11.90
CA LEU A 98 8.89 12.88 12.31
C LEU A 98 8.41 13.31 13.70
N SER A 99 7.38 12.70 14.30
CA SER A 99 6.82 13.05 15.62
C SER A 99 6.91 11.91 16.63
N GLY A 100 6.91 10.65 16.21
CA GLY A 100 7.11 9.50 17.10
C GLY A 100 8.60 9.22 17.37
N PHE A 101 9.47 9.46 16.39
CA PHE A 101 10.92 9.25 16.53
C PHE A 101 11.61 10.30 17.42
N PRO A 102 11.37 11.63 17.31
CA PRO A 102 12.00 12.58 18.23
C PRO A 102 11.36 12.60 19.62
N ALA A 103 10.07 12.26 19.77
CA ALA A 103 9.41 12.25 21.09
C ALA A 103 9.94 11.13 22.01
N LEU A 104 10.47 10.04 21.45
CA LEU A 104 11.09 8.97 22.23
C LEU A 104 12.55 9.29 22.58
N VAL A 105 13.27 10.01 21.70
CA VAL A 105 14.65 10.46 21.95
C VAL A 105 14.71 11.55 23.03
N TYR A 106 13.71 12.44 23.09
CA TYR A 106 13.65 13.48 24.13
C TYR A 106 13.32 12.96 25.54
N LYS A 107 12.80 11.72 25.69
CA LYS A 107 12.47 11.16 27.00
C LYS A 107 13.66 10.52 27.72
N HIS A 108 14.80 10.32 27.04
CA HIS A 108 16.02 9.74 27.61
C HIS A 108 17.29 10.60 27.44
N VAL A 109 17.16 11.92 27.26
CA VAL A 109 18.32 12.84 27.32
C VAL A 109 19.00 12.87 28.69
N GLY A 110 18.27 12.55 29.78
CA GLY A 110 18.84 12.54 31.13
C GLY A 110 19.98 11.53 31.32
N LEU A 111 19.90 10.35 30.68
CA LEU A 111 20.92 9.30 30.81
C LEU A 111 22.14 9.57 29.92
N VAL A 112 21.92 10.18 28.75
CA VAL A 112 23.01 10.67 27.87
C VAL A 112 23.79 11.81 28.56
N PHE A 113 23.10 12.68 29.30
CA PHE A 113 23.76 13.75 30.07
C PHE A 113 24.59 13.22 31.24
N VAL A 114 24.11 12.19 31.95
CA VAL A 114 24.87 11.54 33.05
C VAL A 114 26.14 10.88 32.52
N SER A 115 26.06 10.12 31.43
CA SER A 115 27.25 9.49 30.83
C SER A 115 28.24 10.53 30.31
N THR A 116 27.76 11.62 29.70
CA THR A 116 28.62 12.73 29.24
C THR A 116 29.26 13.46 30.42
N ALA A 117 28.55 13.65 31.53
CA ALA A 117 29.08 14.27 32.75
C ALA A 117 30.15 13.41 33.44
N ILE A 118 29.99 12.08 33.45
CA ILE A 118 31.01 11.16 33.98
C ILE A 118 32.26 11.18 33.11
N PHE A 119 32.12 11.17 31.78
CA PHE A 119 33.27 11.31 30.88
C PHE A 119 33.94 12.68 30.99
N ALA A 120 33.17 13.77 31.02
CA ALA A 120 33.71 15.12 31.13
C ALA A 120 34.43 15.37 32.47
N SER A 121 33.90 14.84 33.58
CA SER A 121 34.56 14.92 34.89
C SER A 121 35.85 14.10 34.92
N SER A 122 35.90 12.94 34.27
CA SER A 122 37.11 12.15 34.13
C SER A 122 38.18 12.89 33.30
N THR A 123 37.79 13.55 32.21
CA THR A 123 38.69 14.40 31.40
C THR A 123 39.20 15.62 32.16
N LEU A 124 38.34 16.29 32.95
CA LEU A 124 38.73 17.49 33.71
C LEU A 124 39.78 17.17 34.78
N LEU A 125 39.65 16.03 35.46
CA LEU A 125 40.62 15.60 36.47
C LEU A 125 41.97 15.23 35.85
N GLY A 126 41.98 14.62 34.66
CA GLY A 126 43.20 14.36 33.92
C GLY A 126 43.92 15.65 33.48
N PHE A 127 43.16 16.66 33.07
CA PHE A 127 43.72 17.95 32.65
C PHE A 127 44.28 18.77 33.81
N LEU A 128 43.67 18.70 35.00
CA LEU A 128 44.17 19.41 36.19
C LEU A 128 45.38 18.71 36.85
N CYS A 129 45.59 17.42 36.56
CA CYS A 129 46.64 16.60 37.15
C CYS A 129 47.90 16.49 36.25
N LEU A 130 47.88 17.05 35.04
CA LEU A 130 49.10 17.29 34.26
C LEU A 130 49.64 18.69 34.62
N PRO A 131 50.73 18.79 35.41
CA PRO A 131 51.46 20.05 35.58
C PRO A 131 52.18 20.50 34.30
#